data_AF-A0A6P8IK97-F1
#
_entry.id   AF-A0A6P8IK97-F1
#
_cell.length_a   1.000
_cell.length_b   1.000
_cell.length_c   1.000
_cell.angle_alpha   90.00
_cell.angle_beta   90.00
_cell.angle_gamma   90.00
#
_symmetry.space_group_name_H-M   'P 1'
#
loop_
_entity.id
_entity.type
_entity.pdbx_description
1 polymer ?
#
loop_
_entity_poly.entity_id
_entity_poly.type
_entity_poly.pdbx_seq_one_letter_code
_entity_poly.pdbx_strand_id
1 'polypeptide(L)'
;MSHSSNLFVFSFTLLDMEGHNILSSADNHTVAMIMGSEDHGNMKESLANVNEDVNSLIDIGKIQVQDKEFKLEFFLGGDYKFLLNAMRMKAATSDISCIWCNLHKQDRCCKKE
;
A
#
# COMPACT_ATOMS: atom_id res chain seq x y z
N MET A 1 23.25 -17.55 6.65
CA MET A 1 22.28 -16.56 6.16
C MET A 1 21.04 -16.67 7.03
N SER A 2 20.76 -15.67 7.85
CA SER A 2 19.50 -15.62 8.60
C SER A 2 18.39 -15.31 7.59
N HIS A 3 17.56 -16.29 7.26
CA HIS A 3 16.29 -16.02 6.59
C HIS A 3 15.39 -15.34 7.62
N SER A 4 15.53 -14.02 7.81
CA SER A 4 14.48 -13.28 8.50
C SER A 4 13.28 -13.25 7.57
N SER A 5 12.36 -14.19 7.76
CA SER A 5 11.02 -14.11 7.18
C SER A 5 10.43 -12.79 7.65
N ASN A 6 10.17 -11.89 6.72
CA ASN A 6 9.48 -10.66 7.05
C ASN A 6 7.98 -10.95 7.03
N LEU A 7 7.26 -10.32 7.95
CA LEU A 7 5.80 -10.35 8.00
C LEU A 7 5.29 -9.02 7.48
N PHE A 8 4.46 -9.05 6.45
CA PHE A 8 3.77 -7.87 5.95
C PHE A 8 2.27 -8.04 6.14
N VAL A 9 1.64 -6.97 6.62
CA VAL A 9 0.21 -6.92 6.93
C VAL A 9 -0.42 -5.89 6.01
N PHE A 10 -1.46 -6.31 5.29
CA PHE A 10 -2.30 -5.44 4.51
C PHE A 10 -3.60 -5.26 5.26
N SER A 11 -3.99 -4.02 5.43
CA SER A 11 -5.18 -3.68 6.19
C SER A 11 -5.83 -2.43 5.63
N PHE A 12 -7.09 -2.21 5.98
CA PHE A 12 -7.83 -1.02 5.59
C PHE A 12 -8.54 -0.42 6.80
N THR A 13 -8.85 0.87 6.69
CA THR A 13 -9.64 1.61 7.66
C THR A 13 -10.73 2.34 6.91
N LEU A 14 -11.93 2.37 7.49
CA LEU A 14 -13.01 3.21 6.99
C LEU A 14 -12.74 4.65 7.41
N LEU A 15 -12.66 5.55 6.43
CA LEU A 15 -12.45 6.96 6.70
C LEU A 15 -13.77 7.58 7.16
N ASP A 16 -13.82 8.01 8.42
CA ASP A 16 -14.90 8.86 8.91
C ASP A 16 -14.64 10.32 8.54
N MET A 17 -15.67 11.01 8.05
CA MET A 17 -15.62 12.44 7.71
C MET A 17 -15.32 13.31 8.94
N GLU A 18 -15.63 12.83 10.15
CA GLU A 18 -15.33 13.53 11.41
C GLU A 18 -13.91 13.28 11.93
N GLY A 19 -13.11 12.42 11.27
CA GLY A 19 -11.69 12.24 11.56
C GLY A 19 -11.38 11.55 12.90
N HIS A 20 -12.41 11.09 13.62
CA HIS A 20 -12.24 10.44 14.90
C HIS A 20 -11.69 9.01 14.69
N ASN A 21 -10.56 8.70 15.33
CA ASN A 21 -9.98 7.36 15.46
C ASN A 21 -9.45 6.64 14.19
N ILE A 22 -9.32 7.30 13.04
CA ILE A 22 -8.80 6.71 11.77
C ILE A 22 -7.38 6.09 11.94
N LEU A 23 -6.58 6.60 12.87
CA LEU A 23 -5.22 6.09 13.17
C LEU A 23 -5.19 5.14 14.37
N SER A 24 -6.35 4.81 14.94
CA SER A 24 -6.44 3.86 16.06
C SER A 24 -6.21 2.44 15.55
N SER A 25 -5.61 1.59 16.37
CA SER A 25 -5.50 0.17 16.06
C SER A 25 -6.84 -0.56 16.05
N ALA A 26 -7.90 0.05 16.62
CA ALA A 26 -9.22 -0.56 16.71
C ALA A 26 -9.99 -0.51 15.38
N ASP A 27 -9.72 0.51 14.57
CA ASP A 27 -10.40 0.74 13.28
C ASP A 27 -9.57 0.27 12.07
N ASN A 28 -8.54 -0.55 12.32
CA ASN A 28 -7.69 -1.10 11.29
C ASN A 28 -8.00 -2.59 11.08
N HIS A 29 -8.51 -2.93 9.89
CA HIS A 29 -9.00 -4.26 9.56
C HIS A 29 -8.03 -4.97 8.62
N THR A 30 -7.41 -6.05 9.12
CA THR A 30 -6.47 -6.85 8.33
C THR A 30 -7.19 -7.60 7.20
N VAL A 31 -6.68 -7.44 5.98
CA VAL A 31 -7.09 -8.15 4.76
C VAL A 31 -6.19 -9.34 4.49
N ALA A 32 -4.88 -9.16 4.64
CA ALA A 32 -3.91 -10.22 4.35
C ALA A 32 -2.69 -10.15 5.27
N MET A 33 -2.12 -11.31 5.55
CA MET A 33 -0.84 -11.47 6.26
C MET A 33 0.06 -12.36 5.43
N ILE A 34 1.24 -11.86 5.05
CA ILE A 34 2.17 -12.58 4.18
C ILE A 34 3.48 -12.74 4.91
N MET A 35 3.94 -13.98 5.00
CA MET A 35 5.24 -14.33 5.55
C MET A 35 6.18 -14.67 4.41
N GLY A 36 7.23 -13.88 4.22
CA GLY A 36 8.17 -14.09 3.12
C GLY A 36 9.10 -12.92 2.89
N SER A 37 9.75 -12.91 1.73
CA SER A 37 10.53 -11.77 1.27
C SER A 37 9.63 -10.65 0.76
N GLU A 38 10.03 -9.40 1.01
CA GLU A 38 9.35 -8.20 0.51
C GLU A 38 9.85 -7.83 -0.88
N ASP A 39 9.73 -8.77 -1.81
CA ASP A 39 10.09 -8.51 -3.20
C ASP A 39 8.85 -8.49 -4.08
N HIS A 40 8.98 -7.85 -5.24
CA HIS A 40 7.88 -7.68 -6.17
C HIS A 40 7.22 -9.00 -6.57
N GLY A 41 8.00 -10.08 -6.75
CA GLY A 41 7.48 -11.36 -7.18
C GLY A 41 6.57 -11.97 -6.12
N ASN A 42 7.09 -12.09 -4.90
CA ASN A 42 6.35 -12.66 -3.78
C ASN A 42 5.08 -11.85 -3.46
N MET A 43 5.16 -10.51 -3.49
CA MET A 43 3.99 -9.65 -3.26
C MET A 43 2.95 -9.81 -4.38
N LYS A 44 3.37 -9.85 -5.64
CA LYS A 44 2.46 -9.99 -6.78
C LYS A 44 1.68 -11.30 -6.72
N GLU A 45 2.36 -12.40 -6.38
CA GLU A 45 1.73 -13.71 -6.28
C GLU A 45 0.85 -13.82 -5.03
N SER A 46 1.37 -13.43 -3.87
CA SER A 46 0.66 -13.59 -2.58
C SER A 46 -0.56 -12.68 -2.43
N LEU A 47 -0.62 -11.56 -3.18
CA LEU A 47 -1.74 -10.61 -3.16
C LEU A 47 -2.59 -10.65 -4.44
N ALA A 48 -2.41 -11.66 -5.30
CA ALA A 48 -3.10 -11.70 -6.60
C ALA A 48 -4.63 -11.59 -6.44
N ASN A 49 -5.21 -12.37 -5.52
CA ASN A 49 -6.63 -12.34 -5.21
C ASN A 49 -7.08 -10.99 -4.62
N VAL A 50 -6.33 -10.44 -3.66
CA VAL A 50 -6.64 -9.15 -3.04
C VAL A 50 -6.61 -8.03 -4.08
N ASN A 51 -5.63 -8.05 -4.98
CA ASN A 51 -5.52 -7.08 -6.05
C ASN A 51 -6.69 -7.19 -7.03
N GLU A 52 -7.10 -8.39 -7.41
CA GLU A 52 -8.26 -8.60 -8.28
C GLU A 52 -9.55 -8.08 -7.64
N ASP A 53 -9.79 -8.41 -6.37
CA ASP A 53 -10.98 -7.97 -5.64
C ASP A 53 -11.02 -6.44 -5.47
N VAL A 54 -9.91 -5.83 -5.05
CA VAL A 54 -9.82 -4.37 -4.87
C VAL A 54 -10.01 -3.64 -6.19
N ASN A 55 -9.38 -4.08 -7.27
CA ASN A 55 -9.55 -3.44 -8.58
C ASN A 55 -11.00 -3.58 -9.08
N SER A 56 -11.61 -4.75 -8.91
CA SER A 56 -13.02 -4.97 -9.25
C SER A 56 -13.96 -4.03 -8.47
N LEU A 57 -13.72 -3.86 -7.17
CA LEU A 57 -14.51 -2.95 -6.33
C LEU A 57 -14.31 -1.48 -6.71
N ILE A 58 -13.09 -1.09 -7.09
CA ILE A 58 -12.79 0.26 -7.62
C ILE A 58 -13.56 0.51 -8.92
N ASP A 59 -13.53 -0.45 -9.84
CA ASP A 59 -14.19 -0.35 -11.15
C ASP A 59 -15.72 -0.29 -11.02
N ILE A 60 -16.30 -1.11 -10.14
CA ILE A 60 -17.74 -1.10 -9.85
C ILE A 60 -18.14 0.19 -9.12
N GLY A 61 -17.28 0.69 -8.23
CA GLY A 61 -17.45 1.95 -7.50
C GLY A 61 -18.56 1.94 -6.44
N LYS A 62 -19.14 0.77 -6.15
CA LYS A 62 -20.24 0.61 -5.19
C LYS A 62 -20.32 -0.81 -4.65
N ILE A 63 -20.95 -0.97 -3.49
CA ILE A 63 -21.24 -2.27 -2.88
C ILE A 63 -22.65 -2.27 -2.30
N GLN A 64 -23.29 -3.43 -2.33
CA GLN A 64 -24.56 -3.65 -1.64
C GLN A 64 -24.31 -4.41 -0.34
N VAL A 65 -24.76 -3.84 0.77
CA VAL A 65 -24.72 -4.48 2.09
C VAL A 65 -26.14 -4.51 2.63
N GLN A 66 -26.68 -5.71 2.79
CA GLN A 66 -28.12 -5.93 3.03
C GLN A 66 -28.95 -5.29 1.89
N ASP A 67 -29.89 -4.42 2.22
CA ASP A 67 -30.76 -3.72 1.26
C ASP A 67 -30.31 -2.27 0.98
N LYS A 68 -29.04 -1.95 1.31
CA LYS A 68 -28.47 -0.62 1.11
C LYS A 68 -27.27 -0.66 0.18
N GLU A 69 -27.25 0.27 -0.77
CA GLU A 69 -26.12 0.49 -1.66
C GLU A 69 -25.22 1.60 -1.08
N PHE A 70 -23.92 1.36 -1.10
CA PHE A 70 -22.89 2.30 -0.65
C PHE A 70 -21.97 2.60 -1.82
N LYS A 71 -21.72 3.88 -2.07
CA LYS A 71 -20.66 4.31 -2.99
C LYS A 71 -19.30 4.05 -2.34
N LEU A 72 -18.37 3.50 -3.11
CA LEU A 72 -17.01 3.26 -2.67
C LEU A 72 -16.07 4.34 -3.19
N GLU A 73 -15.14 4.74 -2.34
CA GLU A 73 -13.99 5.57 -2.70
C GLU A 73 -12.77 4.99 -2.00
N PHE A 74 -11.73 4.68 -2.79
CA PHE A 74 -10.53 4.00 -2.30
C PHE A 74 -9.36 4.96 -2.24
N PHE A 75 -8.69 4.99 -1.09
CA PHE A 75 -7.42 5.69 -0.89
C PHE A 75 -6.35 4.64 -0.60
N LEU A 76 -5.61 4.26 -1.65
CA LEU A 76 -4.57 3.25 -1.55
C LEU A 76 -3.23 3.90 -1.19
N GLY A 77 -2.53 3.30 -0.23
CA GLY A 77 -1.25 3.78 0.24
C GLY A 77 -0.43 2.67 0.89
N GLY A 78 0.81 2.99 1.19
CA GLY A 78 1.74 2.10 1.87
C GLY A 78 2.99 2.87 2.27
N ASP A 79 3.82 2.25 3.09
CA ASP A 79 5.13 2.84 3.39
C ASP A 79 5.97 2.92 2.11
N TYR A 80 6.96 3.82 2.13
CA TYR A 80 7.73 4.12 0.92
C TYR A 80 8.53 2.93 0.40
N LYS A 81 9.00 2.05 1.29
CA LYS A 81 9.77 0.86 0.89
C LYS A 81 8.85 -0.11 0.15
N PHE A 82 7.65 -0.34 0.67
CA PHE A 82 6.63 -1.14 -0.01
C PHE A 82 6.33 -0.60 -1.41
N LEU A 83 6.07 0.71 -1.53
CA LEU A 83 5.76 1.35 -2.82
C LEU A 83 6.89 1.17 -3.85
N LEU A 84 8.15 1.30 -3.42
CA LEU A 84 9.30 1.05 -4.29
C LEU A 84 9.36 -0.41 -4.75
N ASN A 85 9.16 -1.36 -3.84
CA ASN A 85 9.13 -2.78 -4.16
C ASN A 85 7.99 -3.11 -5.13
N ALA A 86 6.79 -2.56 -4.92
CA ALA A 86 5.64 -2.72 -5.80
C ALA A 86 5.95 -2.21 -7.22
N MET A 87 6.62 -1.06 -7.33
CA MET A 87 7.00 -0.43 -8.60
C MET A 87 8.27 -1.00 -9.24
N ARG A 88 8.89 -2.04 -8.66
CA ARG A 88 10.20 -2.59 -9.08
C ARG A 88 11.32 -1.56 -9.11
N MET A 89 11.23 -0.56 -8.24
CA MET A 89 12.22 0.50 -8.13
C MET A 89 13.33 0.10 -7.16
N LYS A 90 14.49 0.73 -7.32
CA LYS A 90 15.60 0.57 -6.39
C LYS A 90 15.25 1.19 -5.02
N ALA A 91 15.99 0.80 -3.99
CA ALA A 91 15.81 1.29 -2.63
C ALA A 91 15.73 2.82 -2.54
N ALA A 92 15.12 3.32 -1.45
CA ALA A 92 14.94 4.76 -1.22
C ALA A 92 16.24 5.57 -1.26
N THR A 93 17.36 4.94 -0.93
CA THR A 93 18.72 5.51 -0.95
C THR A 93 19.38 5.55 -2.32
N SER A 94 18.75 5.00 -3.36
CA SER A 94 19.26 5.03 -4.72
C SER A 94 19.21 6.43 -5.32
N ASP A 95 19.99 6.63 -6.39
CA ASP A 95 20.10 7.90 -7.09
C ASP A 95 18.76 8.36 -7.68
N ILE A 96 17.93 7.41 -8.12
CA ILE A 96 16.58 7.65 -8.63
C ILE A 96 15.62 6.78 -7.82
N SER A 97 14.98 7.38 -6.82
CA SER A 97 14.03 6.68 -5.95
C SER A 97 12.67 7.36 -5.85
N CYS A 98 12.45 8.52 -6.47
CA CYS A 98 11.13 9.20 -6.48
C CYS A 98 10.15 8.43 -7.37
N ILE A 99 9.03 7.94 -6.81
CA ILE A 99 8.04 7.17 -7.59
C ILE A 99 7.19 8.04 -8.54
N TRP A 100 7.20 9.36 -8.35
CA TRP A 100 6.45 10.33 -9.15
C TRP A 100 7.30 11.09 -10.16
N CYS A 101 8.62 11.02 -10.05
CA CYS A 101 9.53 11.93 -10.76
C CYS A 101 10.89 11.30 -11.01
N ASN A 102 11.51 11.62 -12.15
CA ASN A 102 12.87 11.17 -12.45
C ASN A 102 13.90 12.20 -11.97
N LEU A 103 14.11 12.26 -10.65
CA LEU A 103 15.02 13.21 -10.00
C LEU A 103 16.21 12.49 -9.37
N HIS A 104 17.42 12.93 -9.73
CA HIS A 104 18.65 12.41 -9.13
C HIS A 104 18.77 12.84 -7.67
N LYS A 105 19.36 12.02 -6.80
CA LYS A 105 19.43 12.29 -5.36
C LYS A 105 20.13 13.60 -5.00
N GLN A 106 21.06 14.05 -5.84
CA GLN A 106 21.78 15.33 -5.65
C GLN A 106 20.91 16.54 -6.00
N ASP A 107 19.87 16.33 -6.80
CA ASP A 107 18.94 17.37 -7.21
C ASP A 107 17.68 17.39 -6.33
N ARG A 108 17.54 16.43 -5.38
CA ARG A 108 16.48 16.45 -4.36
C ARG A 108 16.68 17.65 -3.46
N CYS A 109 15.60 18.40 -3.25
CA CYS A 109 15.60 19.66 -2.50
C CYS A 109 16.12 19.45 -1.08
N CYS A 110 17.41 19.75 -0.87
CA CYS A 110 18.12 19.99 0.39
C CYS A 110 19.60 20.16 0.02
N LYS A 111 19.97 21.24 -0.69
CA LYS A 111 21.38 21.69 -0.61
C LYS A 111 21.57 22.14 0.83
N LYS A 112 22.32 21.37 1.62
CA LYS A 112 22.95 21.90 2.82
C LYS A 112 24.00 22.89 2.31
N GLU A 113 23.70 24.18 2.46
CA GLU A 113 24.73 25.22 2.47
C GLU A 113 25.72 24.96 3.61
#